data_AF-A0A426UAU9-F1
#
_entry.id   AF-A0A426UAU9-F1
#
_cell.length_a   1.000
_cell.length_b   1.000
_cell.length_c   1.000
_cell.angle_alpha   90.00
_cell.angle_beta   90.00
_cell.angle_gamma   90.00
#
_symmetry.space_group_name_H-M   'P 1'
#
loop_
_entity.id
_entity.type
_entity.pdbx_description
1 polymer ?
#
loop_
_entity_poly.entity_id
_entity_poly.type
_entity_poly.pdbx_seq_one_letter_code
_entity_poly.pdbx_strand_id
1 'polypeptide(L)'
;MKSDPVLLAYNGRILPDALRRERVVEQEVWAAARSNGIADLAEIEAVVLETDGTFNVIPKLAHPDKPTLQSVKGYEEQRSASSLR
;
A
#
# COMPACT_ATOMS: atom_id res chain seq x y z
N MET A 1 -2.02 -22.29 5.39
CA MET A 1 -2.87 -21.10 5.20
C MET A 1 -2.05 -20.10 4.41
N LYS A 2 -2.50 -19.69 3.23
CA LYS A 2 -1.82 -18.66 2.44
C LYS A 2 -2.45 -17.33 2.85
N SER A 3 -1.65 -16.40 3.35
CA SER A 3 -2.12 -15.02 3.57
C SER A 3 -2.27 -14.36 2.20
N ASP A 4 -3.31 -13.55 2.02
CA ASP A 4 -3.44 -12.70 0.84
C ASP A 4 -2.56 -11.45 0.99
N PRO A 5 -2.07 -10.84 -0.11
CA PRO A 5 -1.38 -9.56 -0.02
C PRO A 5 -2.32 -8.47 0.51
N VAL A 6 -1.78 -7.56 1.33
CA VAL A 6 -2.56 -6.57 2.07
C VAL A 6 -2.07 -5.16 1.78
N LEU A 7 -3.00 -4.24 1.53
CA LEU A 7 -2.70 -2.83 1.34
C LEU A 7 -2.41 -2.17 2.69
N LEU A 8 -1.22 -1.60 2.85
CA LEU A 8 -0.78 -0.92 4.09
C LEU A 8 -0.80 0.60 3.98
N ALA A 9 -0.60 1.13 2.77
CA ALA A 9 -0.74 2.54 2.46
C ALA A 9 -1.32 2.71 1.06
N TYR A 10 -2.10 3.77 0.85
CA TYR A 10 -2.69 4.10 -0.44
C TYR A 10 -2.76 5.61 -0.65
N ASN A 11 -2.43 6.09 -1.85
CA ASN A 11 -2.45 7.50 -2.22
C ASN A 11 -1.72 8.43 -1.23
N GLY A 12 -0.57 7.97 -0.74
CA GLY A 12 0.25 8.65 0.25
C GLY A 12 -0.32 8.72 1.67
N ARG A 13 -1.33 7.90 1.98
CA ARG A 13 -1.90 7.77 3.32
C ARG A 13 -1.68 6.36 3.83
N ILE A 14 -1.19 6.24 5.06
CA ILE A 14 -1.11 4.97 5.77
C ILE A 14 -2.51 4.51 6.19
N LEU A 15 -2.72 3.19 6.23
CA LEU A 15 -3.97 2.53 6.61
C LEU A 15 -3.80 1.87 8.00
N PRO A 16 -4.12 2.57 9.11
CA PRO A 16 -3.79 2.10 10.46
C PRO A 16 -4.47 0.77 10.84
N ASP A 17 -5.68 0.51 10.33
CA ASP A 17 -6.39 -0.73 10.61
C ASP A 17 -5.76 -1.94 9.90
N ALA A 18 -5.19 -1.73 8.71
CA ALA A 18 -4.43 -2.76 8.01
C ALA A 18 -3.13 -3.06 8.77
N LEU A 19 -2.37 -2.03 9.16
CA LEU A 19 -1.16 -2.17 9.98
C LEU A 19 -1.44 -2.95 11.26
N ARG A 20 -2.48 -2.59 12.01
CA ARG A 20 -2.85 -3.26 13.27
C ARG A 20 -3.17 -4.74 13.06
N ARG A 21 -3.92 -5.08 12.00
CA ARG A 21 -4.31 -6.45 11.69
C ARG A 21 -3.11 -7.32 11.30
N GLU A 22 -2.21 -6.77 10.50
CA GLU A 22 -1.00 -7.47 10.04
C GLU A 22 0.18 -7.35 11.01
N ARG A 23 0.00 -6.65 12.14
CA ARG A 23 1.02 -6.40 13.18
C ARG A 23 2.26 -5.68 12.65
N VAL A 24 2.07 -4.84 11.65
CA VAL A 24 3.12 -3.98 11.07
C VAL A 24 3.13 -2.64 11.80
N VAL A 25 4.31 -2.10 12.08
CA VAL A 25 4.45 -0.74 12.62
C VAL A 25 4.68 0.28 11.50
N GLU A 26 4.26 1.51 11.73
CA GLU A 26 4.33 2.59 10.73
C GLU A 26 5.76 2.83 10.20
N GLN A 27 6.75 2.68 11.07
CA GLN A 27 8.16 2.82 10.76
C GLN A 27 8.65 1.82 9.71
N GLU A 28 8.03 0.65 9.58
CA GLU A 28 8.37 -0.34 8.55
C GLU A 28 7.91 0.13 7.16
N VAL A 29 6.73 0.79 7.08
CA VAL A 29 6.26 1.43 5.85
C VAL A 29 7.21 2.57 5.44
N TRP A 30 7.62 3.41 6.39
CA TRP A 30 8.59 4.47 6.12
C TRP A 30 9.98 3.93 5.73
N ALA A 31 10.41 2.83 6.34
CA ALA A 31 11.66 2.16 5.96
C ALA A 31 11.58 1.61 4.54
N ALA A 32 10.47 0.97 4.16
CA ALA A 32 10.25 0.47 2.81
C ALA A 32 10.26 1.60 1.77
N ALA A 33 9.62 2.75 2.07
CA ALA A 33 9.66 3.93 1.21
C ALA A 33 11.10 4.42 0.97
N ARG A 34 11.87 4.60 2.05
CA ARG A 34 13.28 5.04 1.96
C ARG A 34 14.16 4.06 1.20
N SER A 35 13.98 2.74 1.41
CA SER A 35 14.73 1.71 0.69
C SER A 35 14.47 1.70 -0.82
N ASN A 36 13.31 2.23 -1.25
CA ASN A 36 12.98 2.45 -2.66
C ASN A 36 13.39 3.84 -3.17
N GLY A 37 14.13 4.62 -2.38
CA GLY A 37 14.59 5.96 -2.76
C GLY A 37 13.51 7.03 -2.72
N ILE A 38 12.37 6.76 -2.08
CA ILE A 38 11.26 7.72 -1.98
C ILE A 38 11.34 8.47 -0.65
N ALA A 39 11.32 9.80 -0.72
CA ALA A 39 11.48 10.66 0.45
C ALA A 39 10.15 11.12 1.05
N ASP A 40 9.08 11.18 0.25
CA ASP A 40 7.75 11.59 0.69
C ASP A 40 6.68 10.52 0.37
N LEU A 41 5.87 10.17 1.38
CA LEU A 41 4.73 9.26 1.19
C LEU A 41 3.74 9.79 0.14
N ALA A 42 3.63 11.11 -0.04
CA ALA A 42 2.77 11.69 -1.06
C ALA A 42 3.09 11.21 -2.50
N GLU A 43 4.32 10.75 -2.73
CA GLU A 43 4.80 10.18 -4.00
C GLU A 43 4.45 8.70 -4.18
N ILE A 44 3.88 8.05 -3.16
CA ILE A 44 3.53 6.62 -3.19
C ILE A 44 2.05 6.41 -3.52
N GLU A 45 1.79 5.56 -4.52
CA GLU A 45 0.45 5.09 -4.85
C GLU A 45 0.01 4.03 -3.85
N ALA A 46 0.87 3.04 -3.59
CA ALA A 46 0.55 1.96 -2.68
C ALA A 46 1.79 1.39 -1.98
N VAL A 47 1.59 0.92 -0.75
CA VAL A 47 2.50 -0.04 -0.10
C VAL A 47 1.73 -1.31 0.18
N VAL A 48 2.24 -2.44 -0.29
CA VAL A 48 1.62 -3.76 -0.18
C VAL A 48 2.50 -4.65 0.68
N LEU A 49 1.91 -5.33 1.66
CA LEU A 49 2.52 -6.46 2.35
C LEU A 49 2.22 -7.72 1.55
N GLU A 50 3.27 -8.33 0.98
CA GLU A 50 3.14 -9.57 0.22
C GLU A 50 3.03 -10.80 1.12
N THR A 51 2.64 -11.93 0.52
CA THR A 51 2.36 -13.17 1.27
C THR A 51 3.59 -13.79 1.95
N ASP A 52 4.79 -13.37 1.54
CA ASP A 52 6.08 -13.78 2.10
C ASP A 52 6.62 -12.79 3.15
N GLY A 53 5.84 -11.76 3.50
CA GLY A 53 6.21 -10.74 4.47
C GLY A 53 7.06 -9.60 3.89
N THR A 54 7.31 -9.59 2.58
CA THR A 54 8.03 -8.49 1.94
C THR A 54 7.12 -7.28 1.72
N PHE A 55 7.74 -6.09 1.71
CA PHE A 55 7.06 -4.84 1.41
C PHE A 55 7.32 -4.48 -0.04
N ASN A 56 6.25 -4.31 -0.81
CA ASN A 56 6.31 -3.82 -2.17
C ASN A 56 5.80 -2.38 -2.22
N VAL A 57 6.60 -1.46 -2.79
CA VAL A 57 6.28 -0.03 -2.85
C VAL A 57 6.02 0.36 -4.29
N ILE A 58 4.83 0.87 -4.55
CA ILE A 58 4.41 1.31 -5.88
C ILE A 58 4.37 2.84 -5.88
N PRO A 59 5.28 3.52 -6.61
CA PRO A 59 5.23 4.97 -6.73
C PRO A 59 4.03 5.42 -7.55
N LYS A 60 3.59 6.67 -7.37
CA LYS A 60 2.59 7.29 -8.23
C LYS A 60 3.15 7.43 -9.64
N LEU A 61 2.54 6.76 -10.59
CA LEU A 61 2.76 6.90 -12.02
C LEU A 61 1.44 7.34 -12.67
N ALA A 62 1.50 7.86 -13.90
CA ALA A 62 0.30 8.17 -14.67
C ALA A 62 -0.64 6.96 -14.71
N HIS A 63 -1.91 7.18 -14.37
CA HIS A 63 -2.92 6.17 -14.06
C HIS A 63 -2.91 4.97 -15.03
N PRO A 64 -2.52 3.76 -14.58
CA PRO A 64 -2.57 2.57 -15.42
C PRO A 64 -4.03 2.11 -15.62
N ASP A 65 -4.40 1.77 -16.86
CA ASP A 65 -5.74 1.26 -17.21
C ASP A 65 -6.11 -0.03 -16.43
N LYS A 66 -5.10 -0.79 -16.02
CA LYS A 66 -5.24 -2.05 -15.27
C LYS A 66 -4.22 -2.10 -14.12
N PRO A 67 -4.56 -1.62 -12.91
CA PRO A 67 -3.64 -1.63 -11.78
C PRO A 67 -3.41 -3.06 -11.28
N THR A 68 -2.17 -3.39 -10.92
CA THR A 68 -1.80 -4.69 -10.30
C THR A 68 -2.38 -4.88 -8.89
N LEU A 69 -3.00 -3.84 -8.33
CA LEU A 69 -3.58 -3.81 -7.00
C LEU A 69 -4.96 -4.50 -6.88
N GLN A 70 -5.56 -4.93 -8.00
CA GLN A 70 -6.91 -5.53 -8.00
C GLN A 70 -7.06 -6.75 -7.08
N SER A 71 -5.98 -7.51 -6.84
CA SER A 71 -5.98 -8.66 -5.94
C SER A 71 -5.54 -8.34 -4.52
N VAL A 72 -5.21 -7.07 -4.21
CA VAL A 72 -4.69 -6.67 -2.90
C VAL A 72 -5.85 -6.37 -1.97
N LYS A 73 -5.88 -7.03 -0.82
CA LYS A 73 -6.91 -6.83 0.20
C LYS A 73 -6.90 -5.38 0.68
N GLY A 74 -8.06 -4.72 0.58
CA GLY A 74 -8.27 -3.31 0.96
C GLY A 74 -8.24 -2.33 -0.22
N TYR A 75 -7.83 -2.74 -1.43
CA TYR A 75 -7.73 -1.84 -2.57
C TYR A 75 -9.07 -1.27 -3.05
N GLU A 76 -10.09 -2.11 -3.28
CA GLU A 76 -11.39 -1.67 -3.80
C GLU A 76 -12.11 -0.68 -2.86
N GLU A 77 -11.98 -0.88 -1.55
CA GLU A 77 -12.51 0.03 -0.53
C GLU A 77 -11.86 1.41 -0.62
N GLN A 78 -10.52 1.46 -0.72
CA GLN A 78 -9.77 2.71 -0.82
C GLN A 78 -9.97 3.43 -2.16
N ARG A 79 -10.08 2.67 -3.26
CA ARG A 79 -10.37 3.20 -4.60
C ARG A 79 -11.75 3.88 -4.63
N SER A 80 -12.77 3.23 -4.06
CA SER A 80 -14.12 3.78 -3.97
C SER A 80 -14.17 5.04 -3.12
N ALA A 81 -13.51 5.04 -1.96
CA ALA A 81 -13.42 6.20 -1.07
C ALA A 81 -12.72 7.42 -1.69
N SER A 82 -11.75 7.18 -2.58
CA SER A 82 -11.00 8.24 -3.26
C SER A 82 -11.78 8.85 -4.44
N SER A 83 -12.67 8.09 -5.08
CA SER A 83 -13.50 8.56 -6.21
C SER A 83 -14.70 9.42 -5.79
N LEU A 84 -14.99 9.50 -4.50
CA LEU A 84 -16.08 10.29 -3.90
C LEU A 84 -15.65 11.71 -3.49
N ARG A 85 -14.42 12.13 -3.82
CA ARG A 85 -13.83 13.43 -3.46
C ARG A 85 -13.58 14.31 -4.66
#